data_AF-A0A0Q5F8H5-F1
#
_entry.id   AF-A0A0Q5F8H5-F1
#
_cell.length_a   1.000
_cell.length_b   1.000
_cell.length_c   1.000
_cell.angle_alpha   90.00
_cell.angle_beta   90.00
_cell.angle_gamma   90.00
#
_symmetry.space_group_name_H-M   'P 1'
#
loop_
_entity.id
_entity.type
_entity.pdbx_description
1 polymer ?
#
loop_
_entity_poly.entity_id
_entity_poly.type
_entity_poly.pdbx_seq_one_letter_code
_entity_poly.pdbx_strand_id
1 'polypeptide(L)'
;MSPDHNSTRHDRDGVARAALALLDEVGLADLSMRRIASRLDVQPSALYWHFTSKQELLADLADRITSTIPRDDADVLTTARSIRDALFTYRDGAELVLSTYALQLGSSQAQTALEDSLHRVGAEDAPERAVALLHFILGHATLVQQRMHADSHGALPGGDAVDVTAGLDRIFDLGVTALARDTVDDEAGDRRLR
;
A
#
# COMPACT_ATOMS: atom_id res chain seq x y z
N MET A 1 38.65 15.66 -21.34
CA MET A 1 37.31 15.61 -20.71
C MET A 1 36.62 14.37 -21.23
N SER A 2 36.59 13.30 -20.45
CA SER A 2 35.69 12.17 -20.74
C SER A 2 34.27 12.59 -20.34
N PRO A 3 33.24 12.21 -21.11
CA PRO A 3 31.87 12.47 -20.71
C PRO A 3 31.51 11.54 -19.55
N ASP A 4 31.32 12.12 -18.36
CA ASP A 4 30.70 11.46 -17.22
C ASP A 4 29.31 10.98 -17.65
N HIS A 5 29.19 9.70 -18.01
CA HIS A 5 27.89 9.12 -18.30
C HIS A 5 27.08 9.11 -17.00
N ASN A 6 25.93 9.77 -17.07
CA ASN A 6 24.89 9.91 -16.07
C ASN A 6 24.25 8.57 -15.63
N SER A 7 24.99 7.46 -15.61
CA SER A 7 24.49 6.11 -15.29
C SER A 7 23.95 6.00 -13.87
N THR A 8 24.36 6.87 -12.95
CA THR A 8 23.87 6.90 -11.56
C THR A 8 22.47 7.50 -11.41
N ARG A 9 21.98 8.29 -12.37
CA ARG A 9 20.58 8.80 -12.34
C ARG A 9 19.55 7.81 -12.89
N HIS A 10 20.00 6.82 -13.66
CA HIS A 10 19.13 5.93 -14.44
C HIS A 10 19.32 4.46 -14.05
N ASP A 11 19.98 4.18 -12.94
CA ASP A 11 19.98 2.83 -12.38
C ASP A 11 18.56 2.43 -11.92
N ARG A 12 18.40 1.16 -11.53
CA ARG A 12 17.09 0.60 -11.13
C ARG A 12 16.41 1.47 -10.06
N ASP A 13 17.19 1.99 -9.13
CA ASP A 13 16.73 2.82 -8.02
C ASP A 13 16.33 4.24 -8.46
N GLY A 14 17.10 4.86 -9.35
CA GLY A 14 16.77 6.11 -10.01
C GLY A 14 15.49 6.03 -10.82
N VAL A 15 15.31 4.95 -11.59
CA VAL A 15 14.08 4.69 -12.35
C VAL A 15 12.88 4.54 -11.43
N ALA A 16 13.00 3.74 -10.36
CA ALA A 16 11.92 3.53 -9.42
C ALA A 16 11.49 4.81 -8.69
N ARG A 17 12.46 5.62 -8.23
CA ARG A 17 12.17 6.94 -7.63
C ARG A 17 11.46 7.88 -8.60
N ALA A 18 11.92 7.94 -9.85
CA ALA A 18 11.29 8.79 -10.86
C ALA A 18 9.87 8.32 -11.18
N ALA A 19 9.62 7.00 -11.18
CA ALA A 19 8.31 6.43 -11.38
C ALA A 19 7.36 6.71 -10.21
N LEU A 20 7.82 6.62 -8.95
CA LEU A 20 7.03 7.00 -7.76
C LEU A 20 6.69 8.50 -7.74
N ALA A 21 7.66 9.36 -8.08
CA ALA A 21 7.39 10.79 -8.21
C ALA A 21 6.37 11.08 -9.32
N LEU A 22 6.48 10.38 -10.47
CA LEU A 22 5.52 10.52 -11.55
C LEU A 22 4.14 9.97 -11.18
N LEU A 23 4.07 8.87 -10.42
CA LEU A 23 2.83 8.30 -9.89
C LEU A 23 2.08 9.35 -9.06
N ASP A 24 2.78 10.07 -8.19
CA ASP A 24 2.17 11.12 -7.36
C ASP A 24 1.60 12.27 -8.21
N GLU A 25 2.31 12.64 -9.28
CA GLU A 25 1.88 13.70 -10.21
C GLU A 25 0.65 13.30 -11.06
N VAL A 26 0.68 12.11 -11.67
CA VAL A 26 -0.30 11.77 -12.73
C VAL A 26 -1.27 10.64 -12.38
N GLY A 27 -1.03 9.92 -11.29
CA GLY A 27 -1.79 8.73 -10.91
C GLY A 27 -1.41 7.46 -11.69
N LEU A 28 -1.93 6.32 -11.24
CA LEU A 28 -1.54 5.00 -11.72
C LEU A 28 -2.00 4.74 -13.16
N ALA A 29 -3.21 5.15 -13.51
CA ALA A 29 -3.79 4.97 -14.84
C ALA A 29 -2.92 5.58 -15.95
N ASP A 30 -2.25 6.68 -15.61
CA ASP A 30 -1.47 7.50 -16.52
C ASP A 30 0.04 7.24 -16.43
N LEU A 31 0.47 6.38 -15.49
CA LEU A 31 1.85 5.95 -15.34
C LEU A 31 2.23 4.92 -16.43
N SER A 32 3.16 5.28 -17.31
CA SER A 32 3.61 4.40 -18.41
C SER A 32 5.12 4.41 -18.58
N MET A 33 5.68 3.30 -19.09
CA MET A 33 7.12 3.19 -19.41
C MET A 33 7.60 4.36 -20.28
N ARG A 34 6.79 4.78 -21.26
CA ARG A 34 7.11 5.92 -22.11
C ARG A 34 7.18 7.23 -21.34
N ARG A 35 6.20 7.54 -20.49
CA ARG A 35 6.21 8.77 -19.69
C ARG A 35 7.35 8.78 -18.67
N ILE A 36 7.67 7.65 -18.06
CA ILE A 36 8.81 7.51 -17.15
C ILE A 36 10.12 7.79 -17.90
N ALA A 37 10.30 7.18 -19.08
CA ALA A 37 11.47 7.39 -19.92
C ALA A 37 11.61 8.86 -20.36
N SER A 38 10.50 9.49 -20.77
CA SER A 38 10.48 10.92 -21.09
C SER A 38 10.85 11.79 -19.90
N ARG A 39 10.36 11.48 -18.69
CA ARG A 39 10.72 12.22 -17.47
C ARG A 39 12.20 12.11 -17.14
N LEU A 40 12.80 10.97 -17.45
CA LEU A 40 14.23 10.72 -17.28
C LEU A 40 15.08 11.19 -18.46
N ASP A 41 14.50 11.72 -19.54
CA ASP A 41 15.21 12.08 -20.77
C ASP A 41 16.00 10.89 -21.39
N VAL A 42 15.36 9.71 -21.42
CA VAL A 42 15.89 8.51 -22.10
C VAL A 42 14.87 7.87 -23.03
N GLN A 43 15.35 6.98 -23.89
CA GLN A 43 14.48 6.13 -24.69
C GLN A 43 13.80 5.06 -23.81
N PRO A 44 12.54 4.67 -24.08
CA PRO A 44 11.85 3.63 -23.31
C PRO A 44 12.60 2.30 -23.26
N SER A 45 13.33 1.94 -24.31
CA SER A 45 14.20 0.75 -24.36
C SER A 45 15.24 0.74 -23.24
N ALA A 46 15.69 1.92 -22.77
CA ALA A 46 16.66 2.03 -21.69
C ALA A 46 16.10 1.49 -20.36
N LEU A 47 14.80 1.66 -20.11
CA LEU A 47 14.17 1.17 -18.88
C LEU A 47 14.11 -0.36 -18.82
N TYR A 48 14.05 -1.02 -19.98
CA TYR A 48 13.97 -2.47 -20.06
C TYR A 48 15.27 -3.19 -19.65
N TRP A 49 16.39 -2.47 -19.56
CA TRP A 49 17.62 -2.99 -18.94
C TRP A 49 17.49 -3.15 -17.41
N HIS A 50 16.60 -2.38 -16.79
CA HIS A 50 16.38 -2.40 -15.34
C HIS A 50 15.13 -3.18 -14.94
N PHE A 51 14.10 -3.14 -15.78
CA PHE A 51 12.81 -3.82 -15.55
C PHE A 51 12.33 -4.47 -16.83
N THR A 52 12.25 -5.79 -16.85
CA THR A 52 11.83 -6.59 -18.00
C THR A 52 10.39 -6.30 -18.45
N SER A 53 9.56 -5.74 -17.56
CA SER A 53 8.19 -5.35 -17.88
C SER A 53 7.68 -4.20 -16.99
N LYS A 54 6.55 -3.57 -17.39
CA LYS A 54 5.83 -2.62 -16.52
C LYS A 54 5.41 -3.28 -15.20
N GLN A 55 5.02 -4.56 -15.22
CA GLN A 55 4.58 -5.26 -14.02
C GLN A 55 5.72 -5.49 -13.04
N GLU A 56 6.93 -5.80 -13.52
CA GLU A 56 8.11 -5.90 -12.66
C GLU A 56 8.45 -4.54 -12.02
N LEU A 57 8.36 -3.45 -12.78
CA LEU A 57 8.52 -2.11 -12.21
C LEU A 57 7.47 -1.85 -11.13
N LEU A 58 6.19 -2.08 -11.41
CA LEU A 58 5.12 -1.83 -10.43
C LEU A 58 5.30 -2.67 -9.16
N ALA A 59 5.74 -3.92 -9.28
CA ALA A 59 6.10 -4.77 -8.15
C ALA A 59 7.21 -4.15 -7.29
N ASP A 60 8.29 -3.67 -7.91
CA ASP A 60 9.38 -2.97 -7.23
C ASP A 60 8.89 -1.70 -6.53
N LEU A 61 7.96 -0.96 -7.14
CA LEU A 61 7.34 0.21 -6.51
C LEU A 61 6.48 -0.18 -5.31
N ALA A 62 5.69 -1.25 -5.39
CA ALA A 62 4.87 -1.75 -4.29
C ALA A 62 5.72 -2.18 -3.09
N ASP A 63 6.83 -2.87 -3.35
CA ASP A 63 7.79 -3.26 -2.32
C ASP A 63 8.45 -2.04 -1.67
N ARG A 64 8.71 -0.97 -2.43
CA ARG A 64 9.24 0.29 -1.88
C ARG A 64 8.23 1.07 -1.05
N ILE A 65 6.97 1.07 -1.45
CA ILE A 65 5.89 1.66 -0.65
C ILE A 65 5.83 0.93 0.71
N THR A 66 5.79 -0.39 0.67
CA THR A 66 5.66 -1.23 1.87
C THR A 66 6.95 -1.39 2.68
N SER A 67 8.14 -1.11 2.14
CA SER A 67 9.40 -1.21 2.90
C SER A 67 9.56 -0.17 4.01
N THR A 68 8.73 0.88 3.98
CA THR A 68 8.70 1.93 5.02
C THR A 68 8.02 1.47 6.30
N ILE A 69 7.33 0.33 6.28
CA ILE A 69 6.63 -0.22 7.44
C ILE A 69 7.66 -0.67 8.49
N PRO A 70 7.57 -0.17 9.74
CA PRO A 70 8.43 -0.63 10.83
C PRO A 70 8.32 -2.15 11.02
N ARG A 71 9.48 -2.79 11.22
CA ARG A 71 9.60 -4.24 11.53
C ARG A 71 9.81 -4.50 13.02
N ASP A 72 9.52 -3.53 13.86
CA ASP A 72 9.73 -3.59 15.30
C ASP A 72 8.65 -4.45 16.00
N ASP A 73 8.74 -4.55 17.33
CA ASP A 73 7.79 -5.27 18.19
C ASP A 73 6.41 -4.58 18.27
N ALA A 74 6.01 -3.84 17.23
CA ALA A 74 4.72 -3.18 17.12
C ALA A 74 3.57 -4.19 17.26
N ASP A 75 2.47 -3.73 17.86
CA ASP A 75 1.22 -4.49 17.87
C ASP A 75 0.55 -4.48 16.48
N VAL A 76 -0.48 -5.31 16.33
CA VAL A 76 -1.21 -5.50 15.06
C VAL A 76 -1.79 -4.17 14.56
N LEU A 77 -2.32 -3.33 15.46
CA LEU A 77 -2.96 -2.07 15.10
C LEU A 77 -1.94 -1.05 14.58
N THR A 78 -0.80 -0.94 15.25
CA THR A 78 0.31 -0.05 14.86
C THR A 78 0.91 -0.49 13.53
N THR A 79 1.06 -1.81 13.33
CA THR A 79 1.51 -2.39 12.06
C THR A 79 0.53 -2.07 10.93
N ALA A 80 -0.77 -2.28 11.17
CA ALA A 80 -1.82 -1.99 10.18
C ALA A 80 -1.87 -0.50 9.81
N ARG A 81 -1.79 0.41 10.79
CA ARG A 81 -1.72 1.86 10.55
C ARG A 81 -0.49 2.22 9.73
N SER A 82 0.67 1.65 10.04
CA SER A 82 1.90 1.89 9.28
C SER A 82 1.78 1.44 7.82
N ILE A 83 1.16 0.28 7.56
CA ILE A 83 0.84 -0.16 6.20
C ILE A 83 -0.06 0.87 5.51
N ARG A 84 -1.18 1.24 6.14
CA ARG A 84 -2.14 2.20 5.59
C ARG A 84 -1.48 3.54 5.25
N ASP A 85 -0.69 4.08 6.17
CA ASP A 85 -0.03 5.38 6.02
C ASP A 85 1.02 5.33 4.89
N ALA A 86 1.73 4.19 4.74
CA ALA A 86 2.60 3.96 3.60
C ALA A 86 1.82 3.99 2.26
N LEU A 87 0.64 3.36 2.18
CA LEU A 87 -0.22 3.40 0.98
C LEU A 87 -0.68 4.82 0.63
N PHE A 88 -0.86 5.69 1.63
CA PHE A 88 -1.25 7.09 1.44
C PHE A 88 -0.09 8.01 1.09
N THR A 89 1.16 7.53 1.11
CA THR A 89 2.34 8.34 0.76
C THR A 89 2.34 8.79 -0.70
N TYR A 90 1.71 8.01 -1.59
CA TYR A 90 1.64 8.31 -3.02
C TYR A 90 0.20 8.27 -3.51
N ARG A 91 -0.13 9.18 -4.44
CA ARG A 91 -1.37 9.08 -5.23
C ARG A 91 -1.53 7.69 -5.83
N ASP A 92 -2.73 7.11 -5.70
CA ASP A 92 -3.08 5.76 -6.17
C ASP A 92 -2.16 4.64 -5.62
N GLY A 93 -1.43 4.90 -4.53
CA GLY A 93 -0.54 3.93 -3.89
C GLY A 93 -1.27 2.67 -3.41
N ALA A 94 -2.49 2.81 -2.89
CA ALA A 94 -3.32 1.66 -2.49
C ALA A 94 -3.70 0.81 -3.71
N GLU A 95 -4.08 1.43 -4.83
CA GLU A 95 -4.45 0.73 -6.06
C GLU A 95 -3.25 0.01 -6.69
N LEU A 96 -2.06 0.64 -6.66
CA LEU A 96 -0.82 0.04 -7.14
C LEU A 96 -0.49 -1.23 -6.34
N VAL A 97 -0.49 -1.12 -5.01
CA VAL A 97 -0.16 -2.25 -4.13
C VAL A 97 -1.22 -3.35 -4.24
N LEU A 98 -2.51 -2.99 -4.30
CA LEU A 98 -3.60 -3.96 -4.53
C LEU A 98 -3.44 -4.71 -5.85
N SER A 99 -3.12 -3.99 -6.93
CA SER A 99 -2.96 -4.60 -8.27
C SER A 99 -1.78 -5.57 -8.33
N THR A 100 -0.64 -5.20 -7.74
CA THR A 100 0.55 -6.07 -7.70
C THR A 100 0.36 -7.27 -6.76
N TYR A 101 -0.34 -7.07 -5.63
CA TYR A 101 -0.72 -8.15 -4.73
C TYR A 101 -1.65 -9.17 -5.41
N ALA A 102 -2.66 -8.71 -6.15
CA ALA A 102 -3.57 -9.58 -6.90
C ALA A 102 -2.87 -10.43 -7.97
N LEU A 103 -1.73 -9.95 -8.49
CA LEU A 103 -0.89 -10.67 -9.43
C LEU A 103 0.19 -11.54 -8.75
N GLN A 104 0.22 -11.59 -7.41
CA GLN A 104 1.23 -12.28 -6.61
C GLN A 104 2.66 -11.77 -6.86
N LEU A 105 2.79 -10.47 -7.16
CA LEU A 105 4.07 -9.85 -7.53
C LEU A 105 4.69 -8.98 -6.41
N GLY A 106 4.07 -8.85 -5.24
CA GLY A 106 4.62 -8.01 -4.16
C GLY A 106 3.85 -8.09 -2.84
N SER A 107 4.15 -7.17 -1.92
CA SER A 107 3.52 -7.01 -0.59
C SER A 107 3.80 -8.12 0.42
N SER A 108 4.74 -9.01 0.14
CA SER A 108 5.18 -10.06 1.08
C SER A 108 5.60 -9.46 2.43
N GLN A 109 6.28 -8.31 2.41
CA GLN A 109 6.75 -7.65 3.61
C GLN A 109 5.62 -7.16 4.52
N ALA A 110 4.56 -6.59 3.95
CA ALA A 110 3.40 -6.13 4.72
C ALA A 110 2.64 -7.31 5.34
N GLN A 111 2.47 -8.40 4.58
CA GLN A 111 1.86 -9.63 5.08
C GLN A 111 2.68 -10.25 6.22
N THR A 112 3.99 -10.41 6.03
CA THR A 112 4.89 -10.95 7.06
C THR A 112 4.87 -10.10 8.33
N ALA A 113 4.87 -8.76 8.22
CA ALA A 113 4.80 -7.89 9.40
C ALA A 113 3.51 -8.09 10.20
N LEU A 114 2.37 -8.25 9.52
CA LEU A 114 1.09 -8.54 10.17
C LEU A 114 1.10 -9.92 10.82
N GLU A 115 1.59 -10.95 10.12
CA GLU A 115 1.70 -12.31 10.64
C GLU A 115 2.61 -12.38 11.88
N ASP A 116 3.77 -11.72 11.84
CA ASP A 116 4.69 -11.62 12.98
C ASP A 116 4.02 -10.93 14.18
N SER A 117 3.27 -9.85 13.96
CA SER A 117 2.54 -9.14 15.01
C SER A 117 1.43 -9.98 15.66
N LEU A 118 0.77 -10.83 14.86
CA LEU A 118 -0.26 -11.78 15.33
C LEU A 118 0.36 -12.94 16.12
N HIS A 119 1.48 -13.48 15.65
CA HIS A 119 2.21 -14.53 16.38
C HIS A 119 2.70 -14.04 17.76
N ARG A 120 3.13 -12.79 17.88
CA ARG A 120 3.58 -12.22 19.17
C ARG A 120 2.48 -12.23 20.23
N VAL A 121 1.22 -12.06 19.84
CA VAL A 121 0.07 -12.08 20.76
C VAL A 121 -0.56 -13.46 20.88
N GLY A 122 -0.01 -14.47 20.20
CA GLY A 122 -0.51 -15.85 20.24
C GLY A 122 -1.83 -16.06 19.52
N ALA A 123 -2.17 -15.23 18.53
CA ALA A 123 -3.41 -15.34 17.79
C ALA A 123 -3.50 -16.67 17.02
N GLU A 124 -4.66 -17.29 17.03
CA GLU A 124 -4.95 -18.46 16.19
C GLU A 124 -5.08 -18.05 14.72
N ASP A 125 -4.73 -18.95 13.79
CA ASP A 125 -4.81 -18.72 12.35
C ASP A 125 -4.09 -17.44 11.88
N ALA A 126 -2.95 -17.12 12.50
CA ALA A 126 -2.18 -15.90 12.23
C ALA A 126 -1.88 -15.66 10.72
N PRO A 127 -1.52 -16.67 9.91
CA PRO A 127 -1.32 -16.47 8.46
C PRO A 127 -2.59 -16.02 7.74
N GLU A 128 -3.72 -16.70 7.96
CA GLU A 128 -5.02 -16.38 7.35
C GLU A 128 -5.54 -15.01 7.82
N ARG A 129 -5.34 -14.69 9.10
CA ARG A 129 -5.68 -13.38 9.67
C ARG A 129 -4.81 -12.26 9.09
N ALA A 130 -3.52 -12.50 8.88
CA ALA A 130 -2.63 -11.52 8.24
C ALA A 130 -3.12 -11.20 6.82
N VAL A 131 -3.52 -12.23 6.06
CA VAL A 131 -4.12 -12.05 4.73
C VAL A 131 -5.44 -11.28 4.81
N ALA A 132 -6.34 -11.63 5.74
CA ALA A 132 -7.61 -10.93 5.93
C ALA A 132 -7.41 -9.45 6.31
N LEU A 133 -6.47 -9.16 7.19
CA LEU A 133 -6.08 -7.81 7.58
C LEU A 133 -5.52 -7.04 6.38
N LEU A 134 -4.63 -7.64 5.59
CA LEU A 134 -4.07 -7.00 4.41
C LEU A 134 -5.16 -6.66 3.38
N HIS A 135 -6.09 -7.58 3.12
CA HIS A 135 -7.25 -7.31 2.27
C HIS A 135 -8.10 -6.15 2.80
N PHE A 136 -8.37 -6.12 4.10
CA PHE A 136 -9.11 -5.04 4.74
C PHE A 136 -8.39 -3.70 4.58
N ILE A 137 -7.08 -3.65 4.85
CA ILE A 137 -6.26 -2.44 4.75
C ILE A 137 -6.25 -1.92 3.31
N LEU A 138 -6.01 -2.80 2.32
CA LEU A 138 -6.00 -2.44 0.91
C LEU A 138 -7.36 -1.92 0.43
N GLY A 139 -8.45 -2.60 0.82
CA GLY A 139 -9.81 -2.18 0.49
C GLY A 139 -10.17 -0.83 1.14
N HIS A 140 -9.83 -0.65 2.41
CA HIS A 140 -10.04 0.60 3.13
C HIS A 140 -9.26 1.76 2.50
N ALA A 141 -7.96 1.57 2.27
CA ALA A 141 -7.11 2.61 1.70
C ALA A 141 -7.53 2.97 0.27
N THR A 142 -7.92 1.98 -0.54
CA THR A 142 -8.47 2.22 -1.88
C THR A 142 -9.74 3.06 -1.81
N LEU A 143 -10.68 2.72 -0.91
CA LEU A 143 -11.90 3.52 -0.73
C LEU A 143 -11.60 4.97 -0.32
N VAL A 144 -10.67 5.17 0.62
CA VAL A 144 -10.25 6.51 1.08
C VAL A 144 -9.69 7.32 -0.09
N GLN A 145 -8.74 6.77 -0.85
CA GLN A 145 -8.14 7.47 -2.00
C GLN A 145 -9.17 7.78 -3.09
N GLN A 146 -10.11 6.87 -3.37
CA GLN A 146 -11.19 7.11 -4.33
C GLN A 146 -12.13 8.25 -3.88
N ARG A 147 -12.41 8.36 -2.58
CA ARG A 147 -13.21 9.49 -2.04
C ARG A 147 -12.46 10.81 -2.14
N MET A 148 -11.17 10.83 -1.81
CA MET A 148 -10.32 12.02 -1.97
C MET A 148 -10.26 12.46 -3.44
N HIS A 149 -10.16 11.51 -4.36
CA HIS A 149 -10.18 11.78 -5.80
C HIS A 149 -11.53 12.32 -6.27
N ALA A 150 -12.64 11.73 -5.83
CA ALA A 150 -13.98 12.21 -6.17
C ALA A 150 -14.23 13.64 -5.65
N ASP A 151 -13.75 13.94 -4.44
CA ASP A 151 -13.81 15.26 -3.83
C ASP A 151 -13.00 16.31 -4.60
N SER A 152 -11.76 15.97 -4.98
CA SER A 152 -10.91 16.88 -5.76
C SER A 152 -11.51 17.26 -7.12
N HIS A 153 -12.45 16.46 -7.64
CA HIS A 153 -13.19 16.71 -8.88
C HIS A 153 -14.59 17.31 -8.65
N GLY A 154 -14.97 17.62 -7.41
CA GLY A 154 -16.28 18.17 -7.05
C GLY A 154 -17.44 17.21 -7.29
N ALA A 155 -17.18 15.89 -7.34
CA ALA A 155 -18.18 14.88 -7.67
C ALA A 155 -19.05 14.46 -6.46
N LEU A 156 -18.73 14.90 -5.25
CA LEU A 156 -19.45 14.52 -4.03
C LEU A 156 -20.56 15.53 -3.68
N PRO A 157 -21.80 15.06 -3.39
CA PRO A 157 -22.91 15.93 -3.04
C PRO A 157 -22.79 16.45 -1.59
N GLY A 158 -22.60 17.76 -1.43
CA GLY A 158 -22.56 18.44 -0.13
C GLY A 158 -21.33 19.36 -0.03
N GLY A 159 -21.51 20.65 -0.34
CA GLY A 159 -20.41 21.60 -0.55
C GLY A 159 -19.42 21.78 0.60
N ASP A 160 -18.18 22.11 0.23
CA ASP A 160 -17.05 22.77 0.92
C ASP A 160 -16.76 22.55 2.43
N ALA A 161 -17.52 21.75 3.18
CA ALA A 161 -17.43 21.74 4.65
C ALA A 161 -17.40 20.37 5.33
N VAL A 162 -17.53 19.25 4.62
CA VAL A 162 -17.43 17.91 5.23
C VAL A 162 -16.17 17.23 4.72
N ASP A 163 -15.22 16.98 5.63
CA ASP A 163 -14.10 16.09 5.36
C ASP A 163 -14.63 14.73 4.88
N VAL A 164 -14.36 14.41 3.62
CA VAL A 164 -14.86 13.21 2.92
C VAL A 164 -14.31 11.92 3.50
N THR A 165 -13.29 12.03 4.34
CA THR A 165 -12.63 10.93 5.06
C THR A 165 -12.99 10.91 6.54
N ALA A 166 -13.84 11.83 7.02
CA ALA A 166 -14.21 11.94 8.42
C ALA A 166 -14.72 10.60 8.99
N GLY A 167 -14.10 10.16 10.09
CA GLY A 167 -14.45 8.93 10.78
C GLY A 167 -13.90 7.64 10.16
N LEU A 168 -13.26 7.69 8.99
CA LEU A 168 -12.65 6.51 8.37
C LEU A 168 -11.49 5.96 9.22
N ASP A 169 -10.72 6.81 9.91
CA ASP A 169 -9.69 6.35 10.85
C ASP A 169 -10.26 5.49 11.98
N ARG A 170 -11.40 5.90 12.55
CA ARG A 170 -12.07 5.12 13.60
C ARG A 170 -12.60 3.78 13.06
N ILE A 171 -13.15 3.79 11.84
CA ILE A 171 -13.64 2.57 11.17
C ILE A 171 -12.47 1.63 10.88
N PHE A 172 -11.34 2.17 10.46
CA PHE A 172 -10.11 1.43 10.25
C PHE A 172 -9.65 0.73 11.53
N ASP A 173 -9.48 1.48 12.62
CA ASP A 173 -9.03 0.94 13.90
C ASP A 173 -9.98 -0.15 14.43
N LEU A 174 -11.28 0.08 14.31
CA LEU A 174 -12.31 -0.88 14.72
C LEU A 174 -12.25 -2.17 13.89
N GLY A 175 -12.10 -2.04 12.57
CA GLY A 175 -11.98 -3.19 11.67
C GLY A 175 -10.72 -4.02 11.93
N VAL A 176 -9.57 -3.36 12.10
CA VAL A 176 -8.31 -4.04 12.47
C VAL A 176 -8.44 -4.75 13.80
N THR A 177 -9.00 -4.08 14.83
CA THR A 177 -9.19 -4.68 16.16
C THR A 177 -10.13 -5.88 16.10
N ALA A 178 -11.21 -5.82 15.32
CA ALA A 178 -12.13 -6.93 15.16
C ALA A 178 -11.48 -8.13 14.45
N LEU A 179 -10.68 -7.88 13.42
CA LEU A 179 -9.96 -8.92 12.67
C LEU A 179 -8.74 -9.49 13.41
N ALA A 180 -8.18 -8.75 14.37
CA ALA A 180 -7.05 -9.20 15.19
C ALA A 180 -7.49 -10.03 16.41
N ARG A 181 -8.75 -9.96 16.84
CA ARG A 181 -9.26 -10.68 18.02
C ARG A 181 -9.56 -12.15 17.72
N ASP A 182 -9.20 -13.02 18.67
CA ASP A 182 -9.65 -14.40 18.67
C ASP A 182 -11.16 -14.47 18.89
N THR A 183 -11.84 -15.26 18.05
CA THR A 183 -13.31 -15.39 18.04
C THR A 183 -13.83 -16.23 19.21
N VAL A 184 -12.94 -16.84 20.00
CA VAL A 184 -13.30 -17.86 21.00
C VAL A 184 -13.65 -17.25 22.38
N ASP A 185 -13.25 -16.02 22.67
CA ASP A 185 -13.51 -15.41 23.99
C ASP A 185 -14.99 -15.06 24.26
N ASP A 186 -15.83 -15.00 23.22
CA ASP A 186 -17.26 -14.66 23.39
C ASP A 186 -18.16 -15.87 23.75
N GLU A 187 -17.74 -17.11 23.46
CA GLU A 187 -18.56 -18.29 23.79
C GLU A 187 -18.36 -18.82 25.22
N ALA A 188 -17.26 -18.47 25.88
CA ALA A 188 -16.99 -18.90 27.26
C ALA A 188 -17.78 -18.09 28.31
N GLY A 189 -18.25 -16.88 27.95
CA GLY A 189 -19.08 -16.03 28.81
C GLY A 189 -20.54 -16.50 28.91
N ASP A 190 -21.12 -17.01 27.81
CA ASP A 190 -22.55 -17.34 27.74
C ASP A 190 -22.88 -18.74 28.32
N ARG A 191 -21.87 -19.60 28.50
CA ARG A 191 -22.02 -20.94 29.09
C ARG A 191 -21.92 -20.98 30.63
N ARG A 192 -21.62 -19.86 31.30
CA ARG A 192 -21.56 -19.77 32.78
C ARG A 192 -22.84 -19.23 33.45
N LEU A 193 -23.88 -18.94 32.66
CA LEU A 193 -25.17 -18.41 33.14
C LEU A 193 -26.37 -19.32 32.82
N ARG A 194 -26.13 -20.60 32.49
CA ARG A 194 -27.20 -21.60 32.31
C ARG A 194 -27.04 -22.76 33.28
#